data_AF-A0A961YLK0-F1
#
_entry.id   AF-A0A961YLK0-F1
#
_cell.length_a   1.000
_cell.length_b   1.000
_cell.length_c   1.000
_cell.angle_alpha   90.00
_cell.angle_beta   90.00
_cell.angle_gamma   90.00
#
_symmetry.space_group_name_H-M   'P 1'
#
loop_
_entity.id
_entity.type
_entity.pdbx_description
1 polymer ?
#
loop_
_entity_poly.entity_id
_entity_poly.type
_entity_poly.pdbx_seq_one_letter_code
_entity_poly.pdbx_strand_id
1 'polypeptide(L)' 'HDVTRYYRRAVTITDAEELGGAMTEKLAELFEDDLPSPHRRRSAA' A
#
# COMPACT_ATOMS: atom_id res chain seq x y z
N HIS A 1 13.62 -0.49 20.06
CA HIS A 1 13.71 -0.15 18.63
C HIS A 1 14.64 1.03 18.48
N ASP A 2 15.78 0.84 17.80
CA ASP A 2 16.66 1.94 17.43
C ASP A 2 16.13 2.58 16.14
N VAL A 3 15.52 3.75 16.29
CA VAL A 3 14.97 4.55 15.18
C VAL A 3 15.99 5.55 14.64
N THR A 4 17.14 5.73 15.31
CA THR A 4 18.13 6.77 15.01
C THR A 4 18.79 6.54 13.65
N ARG A 5 18.88 5.29 13.18
CA ARG A 5 19.35 4.94 11.82
C ARG A 5 18.58 5.67 10.71
N TYR A 6 17.32 6.06 10.94
CA TYR A 6 16.46 6.65 9.92
C TYR A 6 16.42 8.18 9.93
N TYR A 7 17.01 8.84 10.93
CA TYR A 7 16.95 10.31 11.06
C TYR A 7 17.54 11.03 9.84
N ARG A 8 18.55 10.45 9.18
CA ARG A 8 19.14 11.01 7.96
C ARG A 8 18.14 11.12 6.79
N ARG A 9 17.04 10.37 6.84
CA ARG A 9 15.98 10.35 5.82
C ARG A 9 14.64 10.81 6.40
N ALA A 10 14.66 11.47 7.54
CA ALA A 10 13.44 11.97 8.14
C ALA A 10 12.81 13.02 7.20
N VAL A 11 11.52 12.88 6.98
CA VAL A 11 10.72 13.82 6.20
C VAL A 11 9.75 14.50 7.16
N THR A 12 9.63 15.82 7.06
CA THR A 12 8.63 16.58 7.81
C THR A 12 7.30 16.43 7.10
N ILE A 13 6.30 15.93 7.81
CA ILE A 13 4.93 15.80 7.30
C ILE A 13 4.16 17.05 7.73
N THR A 14 3.73 17.84 6.75
CA THR A 14 3.02 19.10 6.98
C THR A 14 1.52 18.90 7.15
N ASP A 15 0.96 17.88 6.50
CA ASP A 15 -0.45 17.54 6.51
C ASP A 15 -0.62 16.03 6.71
N ALA A 16 -1.35 15.65 7.76
CA ALA A 16 -1.55 14.26 8.14
C ALA A 16 -2.70 13.59 7.39
N GLU A 17 -3.69 14.34 6.89
CA GLU A 17 -4.82 13.77 6.14
C GLU A 17 -4.36 13.29 4.77
N GLU A 18 -3.58 14.10 4.05
CA GLU A 18 -3.05 13.72 2.74
C GLU A 18 -2.08 12.53 2.85
N LEU A 19 -1.23 12.52 3.88
CA LEU A 19 -0.35 11.39 4.17
C LEU A 19 -1.14 10.11 4.44
N GLY A 20 -2.16 10.20 5.31
CA GLY A 20 -3.00 9.06 5.66
C GLY A 20 -3.70 8.47 4.44
N GLY A 21 -4.22 9.34 3.55
CA GLY A 21 -4.81 8.95 2.28
C GLY A 21 -3.82 8.18 1.39
N ALA A 22 -2.64 8.77 1.14
CA ALA A 22 -1.62 8.15 0.30
C ALA A 22 -1.08 6.84 0.87
N MET A 23 -0.88 6.75 2.20
CA MET A 23 -0.48 5.50 2.85
C MET A 23 -1.57 4.42 2.74
N THR A 24 -2.84 4.80 2.88
CA THR A 24 -3.95 3.85 2.78
C THR A 24 -4.11 3.32 1.36
N GLU A 25 -3.98 4.17 0.35
CA GLU A 25 -3.99 3.76 -1.07
C GLU A 25 -2.85 2.78 -1.36
N LYS A 26 -1.63 3.07 -0.92
CA LYS A 26 -0.48 2.16 -1.10
C LYS A 26 -0.61 0.86 -0.33
N LEU A 27 -1.27 0.86 0.82
CA LEU A 27 -1.60 -0.37 1.52
C LEU A 27 -2.66 -1.17 0.75
N ALA A 28 -3.69 -0.52 0.20
CA ALA A 28 -4.72 -1.18 -0.61
C ALA A 28 -4.11 -1.88 -1.84
N GLU A 29 -3.19 -1.22 -2.56
CA GLU A 29 -2.47 -1.80 -3.71
C GLU A 29 -1.79 -3.14 -3.36
N LEU A 30 -1.21 -3.28 -2.17
CA LEU A 30 -0.53 -4.51 -1.75
C LEU A 30 -1.48 -5.70 -1.56
N PHE A 31 -2.77 -5.44 -1.29
CA PHE A 31 -3.77 -6.48 -1.01
C PHE A 31 -4.74 -6.70 -2.17
N GLU A 32 -4.82 -5.78 -3.13
CA GLU A 32 -5.61 -5.95 -4.35
C GLU A 32 -5.01 -7.00 -5.31
N ASP A 33 -3.68 -7.12 -5.36
CA ASP A 33 -2.97 -8.14 -6.16
C ASP A 33 -3.19 -9.58 -5.67
N ASP A 34 -3.64 -9.76 -4.42
CA ASP A 34 -3.90 -11.07 -3.79
C ASP A 34 -5.34 -11.57 -4.02
N LEU A 35 -6.20 -10.77 -4.66
CA LEU A 35 -7.53 -11.24 -5.03
C LEU A 35 -7.39 -12.26 -6.17
N PRO A 36 -7.81 -13.53 -6.00
CA PRO A 36 -7.71 -14.53 -7.05
C PRO A 36 -8.52 -14.04 -8.25
N SER A 37 -7.80 -13.59 -9.29
CA SER A 37 -8.41 -13.23 -10.56
C SER A 37 -9.24 -14.42 -11.01
N PRO A 38 -10.56 -14.28 -11.24
CA PRO A 38 -11.39 -15.37 -11.74
C PRO A 38 -11.06 -15.58 -13.23
N HIS A 39 -9.84 -16.04 -13.49
CA HIS A 39 -9.40 -16.46 -14.80
C HIS A 39 -10.19 -17.71 -15.19
N ARG A 40 -11.26 -17.42 -15.93
CA ARG A 40 -11.66 -18.17 -17.12
C ARG A 40 -12.22 -19.57 -16.84
N ARG A 41 -13.36 -19.63 -16.12
CA ARG A 41 -14.37 -20.69 -16.38
C ARG A 41 -15.15 -20.38 -17.66
N ARG A 42 -14.44 -20.36 -18.80
CA ARG A 42 -15.04 -20.45 -20.14
C ARG A 42 -14.35 -21.58 -20.89
N SER A 43 -14.60 -22.80 -20.41
CA SER A 43 -14.34 -24.04 -21.13
C SER A 43 -15.34 -25.08 -20.65
N ALA A 44 -16.58 -25.01 -21.14
CA ALA A 44 -17.52 -26.12 -21.33
C ALA A 44 -18.93 -25.60 -21.63
N ALA A 45 -19.28 -25.56 -22.92
CA ALA A 45 -20.59 -25.95 -23.48
C ALA A 45 -20.55 -25.73 -24.99
#